data_AF-A0A2S9GEK4-F1
#
_entry.id   AF-A0A2S9GEK4-F1
#
_cell.length_a   1.000
_cell.length_b   1.000
_cell.length_c   1.000
_cell.angle_alpha   90.00
_cell.angle_beta   90.00
_cell.angle_gamma   90.00
#
_symmetry.space_group_name_H-M   'P 1'
#
loop_
_entity.id
_entity.type
_entity.pdbx_description
1 polymer ?
#
loop_
_entity_poly.entity_id
_entity_poly.type
_entity_poly.pdbx_seq_one_letter_code
_entity_poly.pdbx_strand_id
1 'polypeptide(L)' 'MSTWPAPSTATPVHATVTVPGSKSQTNRALVPAALAVPQGSSVVSGALRSRDTDLMIGALRALGVNVEADVADD' A
#
# COMPACT_ATOMS: atom_id res chain seq x y z
N MET A 1 18.38 -19.68 0.90
CA MET A 1 17.95 -18.60 -0.02
C MET A 1 18.58 -18.87 -1.37
N SER A 2 17.77 -18.96 -2.42
CA SER A 2 18.27 -18.99 -3.80
C SER A 2 18.36 -17.55 -4.32
N THR A 3 19.34 -17.26 -5.16
CA THR A 3 19.38 -15.99 -5.91
C THR A 3 18.22 -15.93 -6.90
N TRP A 4 17.69 -14.73 -7.14
CA TRP A 4 16.77 -14.47 -8.25
C TRP A 4 17.57 -13.97 -9.46
N PRO A 5 17.63 -14.72 -10.58
CA PRO A 5 18.38 -14.30 -11.76
C PRO A 5 17.63 -13.19 -12.49
N ALA A 6 18.27 -12.03 -12.65
CA ALA A 6 17.69 -10.91 -13.38
C ALA A 6 17.67 -11.19 -14.89
N PRO A 7 16.54 -10.99 -15.59
CA PRO A 7 16.46 -11.20 -17.04
C PRO A 7 17.27 -10.15 -17.81
N SER A 8 17.94 -10.57 -18.87
CA SER A 8 18.63 -9.69 -19.84
C SER A 8 17.91 -9.70 -21.18
N THR A 9 18.03 -8.61 -21.94
CA THR A 9 17.49 -8.52 -23.30
C THR A 9 18.58 -8.16 -24.30
N ALA A 10 18.53 -8.77 -25.48
CA ALA A 10 19.40 -8.42 -26.61
C ALA A 10 18.85 -7.24 -27.43
N THR A 11 17.58 -6.87 -27.22
CA THR A 11 16.86 -5.82 -27.95
C THR A 11 16.26 -4.78 -26.99
N PRO A 12 15.94 -3.56 -27.45
CA PRO A 12 15.32 -2.55 -26.60
C PRO A 12 14.03 -3.05 -25.92
N VAL A 13 13.83 -2.71 -24.64
CA VAL A 13 12.57 -2.95 -23.93
C VAL A 13 11.56 -1.89 -24.36
N HIS A 14 10.39 -2.31 -24.82
CA HIS A 14 9.28 -1.43 -25.16
C HIS A 14 8.03 -1.85 -24.38
N ALA A 15 7.73 -1.15 -23.30
CA ALA A 15 6.61 -1.47 -22.42
C ALA A 15 6.02 -0.21 -21.77
N THR A 16 4.74 -0.29 -21.44
CA THR A 16 4.05 0.62 -20.52
C THR A 16 3.61 -0.21 -19.33
N VAL A 17 3.97 0.21 -18.12
CA VAL A 17 3.70 -0.55 -16.89
C VAL A 17 2.94 0.34 -15.91
N THR A 18 1.82 -0.17 -15.41
CA THR A 18 1.12 0.44 -14.28
C THR A 18 1.82 0.02 -13.00
N VAL A 19 2.34 0.98 -12.24
CA VAL A 19 2.89 0.73 -10.92
C VAL A 19 1.81 0.89 -9.85
N PRO A 20 1.88 0.17 -8.73
CA PRO A 20 0.88 0.29 -7.67
C PRO A 20 1.00 1.64 -6.95
N GLY A 21 0.10 1.87 -5.99
CA GLY A 21 0.05 3.10 -5.20
C GLY A 21 1.37 3.47 -4.52
N SER A 22 1.52 4.75 -4.16
CA SER A 22 2.71 5.24 -3.47
C SER A 22 2.70 4.84 -1.99
N LYS A 23 3.67 4.03 -1.57
CA LYS A 23 3.89 3.62 -0.18
C LYS A 23 3.88 4.81 0.81
N SER A 24 4.68 5.84 0.51
CA SER A 24 4.80 7.01 1.37
C SER A 24 3.49 7.81 1.42
N GLN A 25 2.76 7.90 0.31
CA GLN A 25 1.48 8.59 0.26
C GLN A 25 0.39 7.80 0.99
N THR A 26 0.32 6.49 0.81
CA THR A 26 -0.59 5.60 1.54
C THR A 26 -0.38 5.73 3.04
N ASN A 27 0.86 5.60 3.53
CA ASN A 27 1.13 5.76 4.97
C ASN A 27 0.80 7.17 5.48
N ARG A 28 1.11 8.22 4.71
CA ARG A 28 0.75 9.59 5.09
C ARG A 28 -0.75 9.86 5.07
N ALA A 29 -1.51 9.18 4.22
CA ALA A 29 -2.98 9.32 4.17
C ALA A 29 -3.65 8.57 5.32
N LEU A 30 -3.10 7.43 5.73
CA LEU A 30 -3.64 6.62 6.84
C LEU A 30 -3.61 7.36 8.19
N VAL A 31 -2.60 8.18 8.46
CA VAL A 31 -2.48 8.93 9.72
C VAL A 31 -3.61 9.96 9.93
N PRO A 32 -3.86 10.94 9.02
CA PRO A 32 -4.98 11.86 9.18
C PRO A 32 -6.33 11.16 9.08
N ALA A 33 -6.46 10.08 8.30
CA ALA A 33 -7.68 9.26 8.29
C ALA A 33 -7.99 8.65 9.67
N ALA A 34 -6.96 8.16 10.38
CA ALA A 34 -7.10 7.66 11.74
C ALA A 34 -7.44 8.77 12.75
N LEU A 35 -6.85 9.96 12.60
CA LEU A 35 -7.17 11.12 13.45
C LEU A 35 -8.59 11.64 13.23
N ALA A 36 -9.13 11.46 12.02
CA ALA A 36 -10.46 11.92 11.64
C ALA A 36 -11.60 10.98 12.09
N VAL A 37 -11.28 9.85 12.72
CA VAL A 37 -12.27 8.84 13.16
C VAL A 37 -13.41 9.42 14.01
N PRO A 38 -13.17 10.35 14.97
CA PRO A 38 -14.27 10.93 15.75
C PRO A 38 -15.28 11.74 14.90
N GLN A 39 -14.91 12.11 13.67
CA GLN A 39 -15.77 12.83 12.72
C GLN A 39 -16.44 11.92 11.69
N GLY A 40 -16.14 10.61 11.69
CA GLY A 40 -16.70 9.63 10.77
C GLY A 40 -15.63 8.72 10.13
N SER A 41 -16.02 7.98 9.10
CA SER A 41 -15.13 7.08 8.36
C SER A 41 -14.39 7.79 7.22
N SER A 42 -13.13 7.39 6.97
CA SER A 42 -12.34 7.83 5.81
C SER A 42 -12.06 6.64 4.88
N VAL A 43 -11.99 6.91 3.56
CA VAL A 43 -11.60 5.92 2.54
C VAL A 43 -10.34 6.39 1.82
N VAL A 44 -9.32 5.55 1.77
CA VAL A 44 -8.08 5.81 1.00
C VAL A 44 -8.09 4.93 -0.25
N SER A 45 -8.45 5.52 -1.39
CA SER A 45 -8.45 4.82 -2.68
C SER A 45 -7.04 4.73 -3.29
N GLY A 46 -6.78 3.68 -4.08
CA GLY A 46 -5.47 3.44 -4.68
C GLY A 46 -4.34 3.19 -3.67
N ALA A 47 -4.69 2.77 -2.45
CA ALA A 47 -3.73 2.45 -1.41
C ALA A 47 -2.83 1.27 -1.83
N LEU A 48 -1.52 1.41 -1.65
CA LEU A 48 -0.60 0.31 -1.86
C LEU A 48 -0.86 -0.78 -0.82
N ARG A 49 -1.00 -2.04 -1.27
CA ARG A 49 -0.87 -3.21 -0.40
C ARG A 49 0.57 -3.72 -0.47
N SER A 50 1.26 -3.65 0.65
CA SER A 50 2.66 -4.04 0.79
C SER A 50 2.94 -4.30 2.27
N ARG A 51 4.06 -4.97 2.57
CA ARG A 51 4.47 -5.18 3.96
C ARG A 51 4.52 -3.89 4.79
N ASP A 52 5.01 -2.79 4.21
CA ASP A 52 5.13 -1.51 4.93
C ASP A 52 3.77 -0.87 5.23
N THR A 53 2.81 -0.97 4.32
CA THR A 53 1.45 -0.42 4.52
C THR A 53 0.63 -1.33 5.42
N ASP A 54 0.82 -2.65 5.35
CA ASP A 54 0.22 -3.61 6.28
C ASP A 54 0.74 -3.42 7.71
N LEU A 55 2.02 -3.11 7.89
CA LEU A 55 2.59 -2.75 9.20
C LEU A 55 1.98 -1.45 9.75
N MET A 56 1.77 -0.44 8.91
CA MET A 56 1.09 0.79 9.31
C MET A 56 -0.36 0.53 9.73
N ILE A 57 -1.10 -0.24 8.95
CA ILE A 57 -2.47 -0.68 9.28
C ILE A 57 -2.48 -1.44 10.61
N GLY A 58 -1.54 -2.37 10.81
CA GLY A 58 -1.38 -3.12 12.06
C GLY A 58 -1.09 -2.21 13.26
N ALA A 59 -0.23 -1.21 13.10
CA ALA A 59 0.06 -0.23 14.14
C ALA A 59 -1.17 0.61 14.50
N LEU A 60 -1.94 1.08 13.52
CA LEU A 60 -3.18 1.81 13.77
C LEU A 60 -4.22 0.95 14.50
N ARG A 61 -4.37 -0.32 14.10
CA ARG A 61 -5.22 -1.29 14.80
C ARG A 61 -4.76 -1.52 16.24
N ALA A 62 -3.46 -1.63 16.49
CA ALA A 62 -2.91 -1.74 17.84
C ALA A 62 -3.19 -0.49 18.70
N LEU A 63 -3.36 0.68 18.08
CA LEU A 63 -3.78 1.92 18.74
C LEU A 63 -5.31 2.06 18.89
N GLY A 64 -6.08 1.04 18.52
CA GLY A 64 -7.55 1.01 18.68
C GLY A 64 -8.34 1.56 17.49
N VAL A 65 -7.69 1.88 16.38
CA VAL A 65 -8.37 2.34 15.16
C VAL A 65 -8.84 1.14 14.35
N ASN A 66 -10.15 1.06 14.06
CA ASN A 66 -10.64 0.07 13.11
C ASN A 66 -10.22 0.47 11.68
N VAL A 67 -9.56 -0.44 10.98
CA VAL A 67 -9.15 -0.26 9.60
C VAL A 67 -9.60 -1.49 8.83
N GLU A 68 -10.50 -1.28 7.88
CA GLU A 68 -10.92 -2.29 6.91
C GLU A 68 -10.06 -2.13 5.65
N ALA A 69 -9.56 -3.24 5.14
CA ALA A 69 -8.72 -3.25 3.96
C ALA A 69 -9.26 -4.31 3.01
N ASP A 70 -9.89 -3.86 1.93
CA ASP A 70 -10.25 -4.76 0.84
C ASP A 70 -8.97 -5.40 0.28
N VAL A 71 -9.04 -6.70 0.08
CA VAL A 71 -8.09 -7.39 -0.78
C VAL A 71 -8.50 -6.94 -2.18
N ALA A 72 -7.71 -6.06 -2.79
CA ALA A 72 -7.86 -5.87 -4.23
C ALA A 72 -7.52 -7.23 -4.86
N ASP A 73 -8.49 -7.88 -5.50
CA ASP A 73 -8.21 -8.97 -6.40
C ASP A 73 -7.30 -8.40 -7.51
N ASP A 74 -6.12 -8.99 -7.66
CA ASP A 74 -5.16 -8.65 -8.73
C ASP A 74 -5.74 -8.99 -10.12
#